data_AF-A0A317UAV2-F1
#
_entry.id   AF-A0A317UAV2-F1
#
_cell.length_a   1.000
_cell.length_b   1.000
_cell.length_c   1.000
_cell.angle_alpha   90.00
_cell.angle_beta   90.00
_cell.angle_gamma   90.00
#
_symmetry.space_group_name_H-M   'P 1'
#
loop_
_entity.id
_entity.type
_entity.pdbx_description
1 polymer ?
#
loop_
_entity_poly.entity_id
_entity_poly.type
_entity_poly.pdbx_seq_one_letter_code
_entity_poly.pdbx_strand_id
1 'polypeptide(L)'
;MIKKMKNCFTNNQILSVALVIFGIIVACLAWKYTLHIATGAVPAINQMNEQIAYETDCAKNTSEENRFEYTQFGTIYHAPTGIDVGPFKYLYTDEFYFSWENVARYIGNNGKYGYLKKDGNLLTDPIFVEAAEFADGTARVQETSGKIYYINEEGKRITKDYQDGSLTFEMQGLYCRVQEEDGTWEIINRDDKVIFSGAEMIGDLPNVTCLGSAIVDGKAVLFELLPFEQNEEEIRIIANYESFVRISCVYNGQFAFVWTEDNLMGVVDYDGNVIVTPEYQKIEYAYRGGDYTMDELVFIAHGNNGIIQVINARNQEKIIES
;
A
#
# COMPACT_ATOMS: atom_id res chain seq x y z
N MET A 1 -63.18 10.78 44.48
CA MET A 1 -62.41 11.84 43.78
C MET A 1 -61.89 11.37 42.42
N ILE A 2 -61.14 10.26 42.37
CA ILE A 2 -60.57 9.66 41.14
C ILE A 2 -61.63 9.35 40.05
N LYS A 3 -62.81 8.84 40.43
CA LYS A 3 -63.91 8.52 39.48
C LYS A 3 -64.54 9.78 38.85
N LYS A 4 -64.62 10.90 39.59
CA LYS A 4 -65.09 12.21 39.07
C LYS A 4 -64.06 12.85 38.15
N MET A 5 -62.77 12.75 38.50
CA MET A 5 -61.67 13.19 37.62
C MET A 5 -61.67 12.43 36.30
N LYS A 6 -61.78 11.09 36.34
CA LYS A 6 -61.83 10.25 35.12
C LYS A 6 -62.95 10.67 34.17
N ASN A 7 -64.17 10.89 34.67
CA ASN A 7 -65.29 11.35 33.85
C ASN A 7 -65.08 12.77 33.27
N CYS A 8 -64.39 13.66 34.01
CA CYS A 8 -64.07 15.00 33.53
C CYS A 8 -63.07 14.97 32.35
N PHE A 9 -62.12 14.04 32.37
CA PHE A 9 -61.14 13.84 31.30
C PHE A 9 -61.72 13.09 30.08
N THR A 10 -62.62 12.12 30.29
CA THR A 10 -63.23 11.37 29.16
C THR A 10 -64.32 12.14 28.41
N ASN A 11 -65.03 13.07 29.06
CA ASN A 11 -66.14 13.80 28.43
C ASN A 11 -65.76 15.21 27.95
N ASN A 12 -64.57 15.71 28.29
CA ASN A 12 -64.11 17.03 27.86
C ASN A 12 -62.90 16.88 26.91
N GLN A 13 -63.21 16.68 25.63
CA GLN A 13 -62.19 16.50 24.58
C GLN A 13 -61.23 17.69 24.50
N ILE A 14 -61.71 18.92 24.77
CA ILE A 14 -60.88 20.14 24.75
C ILE A 14 -59.82 20.09 25.84
N LEU A 15 -60.19 19.68 27.06
CA LEU A 15 -59.26 19.57 28.19
C LEU A 15 -58.20 18.47 27.95
N SER A 16 -58.61 17.35 27.35
CA SER A 16 -57.71 16.25 27.02
C SER A 16 -56.70 16.62 25.92
N VAL A 17 -57.14 17.33 24.88
CA VAL A 17 -56.25 17.87 23.84
C VAL A 17 -55.29 18.92 24.43
N ALA A 18 -55.79 19.80 25.29
CA ALA A 18 -54.96 20.83 25.93
C ALA A 18 -53.84 20.24 26.80
N LEU A 19 -54.09 19.13 27.51
CA LEU A 19 -53.07 18.44 28.31
C LEU A 19 -52.01 17.73 27.47
N VAL A 20 -52.40 17.14 26.33
CA VAL A 20 -51.43 16.55 25.39
C VAL A 20 -50.54 17.64 24.79
N ILE A 21 -51.12 18.76 24.36
CA ILE A 21 -50.36 19.91 23.85
C ILE A 21 -49.41 20.45 24.94
N PHE A 22 -49.88 20.59 26.17
CA PHE A 22 -49.05 21.02 27.30
C PHE A 22 -47.89 20.06 27.56
N GLY A 23 -48.14 18.75 27.54
CA GLY A 23 -47.09 17.72 27.67
C GLY A 23 -46.03 17.81 26.56
N ILE A 24 -46.44 18.03 25.32
CA ILE A 24 -45.52 18.21 24.18
C ILE A 24 -44.68 19.47 24.38
N ILE A 25 -45.28 20.60 24.80
CA ILE A 25 -44.56 21.86 25.04
C ILE A 25 -43.50 21.67 26.14
N VAL A 26 -43.85 21.01 27.24
CA VAL A 26 -42.90 20.73 28.34
C VAL A 26 -41.76 19.83 27.86
N ALA A 27 -42.04 18.80 27.06
CA ALA A 27 -41.03 17.92 26.49
C ALA A 27 -40.08 18.67 25.53
N CYS A 28 -40.61 19.56 24.67
CA CYS A 28 -39.80 20.39 23.78
C CYS A 28 -38.91 21.37 24.54
N LEU A 29 -39.41 21.96 25.63
CA LEU A 29 -38.62 22.85 26.49
C LEU A 29 -37.51 22.10 27.22
N ALA A 30 -37.80 20.90 27.74
CA ALA A 30 -36.80 20.03 28.36
C ALA A 30 -35.70 19.62 27.37
N TRP A 31 -36.09 19.18 26.16
CA TRP A 31 -35.15 18.86 25.09
C TRP A 31 -34.25 20.06 24.74
N LYS A 32 -34.85 21.24 24.56
CA LYS A 32 -34.11 22.47 24.22
C LYS A 32 -33.14 22.88 25.33
N TYR A 33 -33.53 22.68 26.60
CA TYR A 33 -32.67 22.94 27.75
C TYR A 33 -31.47 21.98 27.79
N THR A 34 -31.70 20.67 27.58
CA THR A 34 -30.63 19.67 27.48
C THR A 34 -29.70 19.97 26.30
N LEU A 35 -30.25 20.36 25.14
CA LEU A 35 -29.45 20.77 23.98
C LEU A 35 -28.59 21.99 24.29
N HIS A 36 -29.14 22.99 24.99
CA HIS A 36 -28.40 24.20 25.37
C HIS A 36 -27.21 23.89 26.27
N ILE A 37 -27.39 23.03 27.28
CA ILE A 37 -26.30 22.57 28.16
C ILE A 37 -25.23 21.84 27.34
N ALA A 38 -25.64 20.92 26.46
CA ALA A 38 -24.70 20.19 25.62
C ALA A 38 -23.90 21.13 24.70
N THR A 39 -24.57 22.09 24.04
CA THR A 39 -23.89 23.07 23.18
C THR A 39 -22.96 24.00 23.95
N GLY A 40 -23.25 24.33 25.21
CA GLY A 40 -22.38 25.15 26.05
C GLY A 40 -21.10 24.44 26.49
N ALA A 41 -21.10 23.10 26.53
CA ALA A 41 -19.93 22.29 26.90
C ALA A 41 -18.97 22.04 25.73
N VAL A 42 -19.43 22.11 24.48
CA VAL A 42 -18.62 21.86 23.28
C VAL A 42 -17.37 22.76 23.19
N PRO A 43 -17.43 24.08 23.43
CA PRO A 43 -16.24 24.94 23.36
C PRO A 43 -15.19 24.57 24.40
N ALA A 44 -15.60 24.21 25.62
CA ALA A 44 -14.68 23.80 26.69
C ALA A 44 -14.02 22.45 26.37
N ILE A 45 -14.79 21.50 25.82
CA ILE A 45 -14.25 20.20 25.37
C ILE A 45 -13.29 20.39 24.20
N ASN A 46 -13.63 21.25 23.23
CA ASN A 46 -12.75 21.55 22.09
C ASN A 46 -11.48 22.24 22.56
N GLN A 47 -11.56 23.20 23.49
CA GLN A 47 -10.40 23.86 24.07
C GLN A 47 -9.52 22.90 24.86
N MET A 48 -10.12 21.97 25.64
CA MET A 48 -9.38 20.91 26.31
C MET A 48 -8.72 19.97 25.30
N ASN A 49 -9.40 19.61 24.20
CA ASN A 49 -8.83 18.77 23.15
C ASN A 49 -7.71 19.47 22.39
N GLU A 50 -7.83 20.75 22.10
CA GLU A 50 -6.78 21.58 21.50
C GLU A 50 -5.57 21.70 22.44
N GLN A 51 -5.82 21.89 23.73
CA GLN A 51 -4.77 21.95 24.74
C GLN A 51 -4.08 20.59 24.93
N ILE A 52 -4.83 19.48 24.96
CA ILE A 52 -4.28 18.11 24.99
C ILE A 52 -3.50 17.82 23.71
N ALA A 53 -4.00 18.24 22.55
CA ALA A 53 -3.30 18.08 21.27
C ALA A 53 -1.99 18.88 21.26
N TYR A 54 -2.01 20.12 21.75
CA TYR A 54 -0.83 20.97 21.88
C TYR A 54 0.18 20.43 22.91
N GLU A 55 -0.27 19.97 24.08
CA GLU A 55 0.58 19.33 25.08
C GLU A 55 1.17 18.01 24.56
N THR A 56 0.40 17.24 23.79
CA THR A 56 0.87 16.02 23.11
C THR A 56 1.90 16.34 22.02
N ASP A 57 1.72 17.45 21.29
CA ASP A 57 2.63 17.90 20.23
C ASP A 57 3.94 18.53 20.78
N CYS A 58 3.86 19.29 21.88
CA CYS A 58 5.03 19.78 22.61
C CYS A 58 5.81 18.67 23.32
N ALA A 59 5.13 17.63 23.83
CA ALA A 59 5.77 16.42 24.35
C ALA A 59 6.45 15.59 23.25
N LYS A 60 5.89 15.56 22.03
CA LYS A 60 6.55 14.97 20.86
C LYS A 60 7.83 15.74 20.48
N ASN A 61 7.77 17.06 20.40
CA ASN A 61 8.92 17.87 19.97
C ASN A 61 10.09 17.99 20.98
N THR A 62 9.94 17.53 22.22
CA THR A 62 11.03 17.53 23.22
C THR A 62 11.49 16.13 23.64
N SER A 63 10.81 15.06 23.19
CA SER A 63 11.12 13.67 23.57
C SER A 63 11.82 12.85 22.49
N GLU A 64 11.91 13.30 21.24
CA GLU A 64 12.46 12.50 20.14
C GLU A 64 13.99 12.61 19.98
N GLU A 65 14.60 13.75 20.34
CA GLU A 65 16.07 13.93 20.23
C GLU A 65 16.86 13.13 21.28
N ASN A 66 16.21 12.69 22.37
CA ASN A 66 16.85 11.96 23.46
C ASN A 66 16.55 10.45 23.44
N ARG A 67 15.96 9.90 22.36
CA ARG A 67 15.70 8.45 22.29
C ARG A 67 16.92 7.63 21.94
N PHE A 68 17.97 8.24 21.39
CA PHE A 68 19.15 7.54 20.92
C PHE A 68 20.41 8.15 21.54
N GLU A 69 21.10 7.38 22.37
CA GLU A 69 22.41 7.72 22.90
C GLU A 69 23.49 7.02 22.06
N TYR A 70 24.37 7.80 21.45
CA TYR A 70 25.49 7.30 20.65
C TYR A 70 26.75 7.23 21.50
N THR A 71 27.26 6.02 21.72
CA THR A 71 28.46 5.77 22.52
C THR A 71 29.57 5.15 21.67
N GLN A 72 30.80 5.10 22.21
CA GLN A 72 31.90 4.36 21.56
C GLN A 72 31.62 2.84 21.43
N PHE A 73 30.64 2.31 22.15
CA PHE A 73 30.26 0.90 22.14
C PHE A 73 29.06 0.62 21.24
N GLY A 74 28.44 1.65 20.65
CA GLY A 74 27.24 1.55 19.83
C GLY A 74 26.13 2.49 20.28
N THR A 75 24.94 2.30 19.70
CA THR A 75 23.74 3.09 19.98
C THR A 75 22.89 2.43 21.06
N ILE A 76 22.53 3.18 22.10
CA ILE A 76 21.55 2.79 23.11
C ILE A 76 20.23 3.46 22.74
N TYR A 77 19.15 2.68 22.74
CA TYR A 77 17.79 3.16 22.51
C TYR A 77 17.04 3.29 23.84
N HIS A 78 16.62 4.50 24.18
CA HIS A 78 15.77 4.79 25.34
C HIS A 78 14.30 4.60 24.92
N ALA A 79 13.77 3.40 25.13
CA ALA A 79 12.43 3.06 24.70
C ALA A 79 11.35 3.83 25.50
N PRO A 80 10.18 4.13 24.91
CA PRO A 80 9.06 4.75 25.62
C PRO A 80 8.58 3.97 26.86
N THR A 81 8.89 2.68 26.91
CA THR A 81 8.64 1.80 28.07
C THR A 81 9.55 2.09 29.27
N GLY A 82 10.54 2.96 29.11
CA GLY A 82 11.55 3.27 30.13
C GLY A 82 12.70 2.25 30.18
N ILE A 83 12.80 1.38 29.17
CA ILE A 83 13.86 0.38 29.04
C ILE A 83 14.93 0.92 28.10
N ASP A 84 16.18 0.89 28.55
CA ASP A 84 17.34 1.13 27.69
C ASP A 84 17.72 -0.17 26.99
N VAL A 85 17.81 -0.14 25.66
CA VAL A 85 18.08 -1.31 24.83
C VAL A 85 19.36 -1.10 24.03
N GLY A 86 20.24 -2.11 24.02
CA GLY A 86 21.56 -2.05 23.38
C GLY A 86 22.71 -2.21 24.39
N PRO A 87 23.91 -1.68 24.10
CA PRO A 87 24.26 -0.94 22.89
C PRO A 87 24.23 -1.84 21.64
N PHE A 88 23.65 -1.33 20.55
CA PHE A 88 23.71 -1.94 19.23
C PHE A 88 24.93 -1.43 18.48
N LYS A 89 25.66 -2.30 17.78
CA LYS A 89 26.80 -1.87 16.96
C LYS A 89 26.38 -0.81 15.94
N TYR A 90 25.18 -0.96 15.39
CA TYR A 90 24.50 0.06 14.60
C TYR A 90 22.99 -0.11 14.75
N LEU A 91 22.25 0.99 14.86
CA LEU A 91 20.78 1.00 14.88
C LEU A 91 20.29 1.89 13.74
N TYR A 92 19.38 1.38 12.92
CA TYR A 92 18.80 2.13 11.80
C TYR A 92 17.76 3.12 12.33
N THR A 93 18.22 4.25 12.87
CA THR A 93 17.36 5.23 13.53
C THR A 93 16.37 5.91 12.58
N ASP A 94 16.70 6.04 11.30
CA ASP A 94 15.81 6.58 10.28
C ASP A 94 14.51 5.78 10.15
N GLU A 95 14.56 4.46 10.40
CA GLU A 95 13.38 3.58 10.39
C GLU A 95 12.41 3.91 11.54
N PHE A 96 12.86 4.60 12.59
CA PHE A 96 11.97 5.10 13.64
C PHE A 96 11.13 6.29 13.19
N TYR A 97 11.70 7.14 12.33
CA TYR A 97 11.12 8.43 11.95
C TYR A 97 10.37 8.39 10.62
N PHE A 98 10.85 7.60 9.65
CA PHE A 98 10.35 7.62 8.28
C PHE A 98 9.59 6.36 7.88
N SER A 99 9.63 5.31 8.70
CA SER A 99 8.86 4.09 8.47
C SER A 99 7.52 4.10 9.22
N TRP A 100 6.47 3.67 8.53
CA TRP A 100 5.14 3.43 9.11
C TRP A 100 5.08 2.14 9.94
N GLU A 101 6.11 1.31 9.85
CA GLU A 101 6.22 0.03 10.56
C GLU A 101 6.60 0.24 12.02
N ASN A 102 6.30 -0.74 12.88
CA ASN A 102 6.67 -0.69 14.31
C ASN A 102 7.98 -1.43 14.63
N VAL A 103 8.79 -1.68 13.61
CA VAL A 103 10.02 -2.47 13.67
C VAL A 103 11.16 -1.68 13.05
N ALA A 104 12.37 -1.82 13.61
CA ALA A 104 13.61 -1.27 13.06
C ALA A 104 14.72 -2.32 13.07
N ARG A 105 15.61 -2.24 12.09
CA ARG A 105 16.82 -3.06 12.01
C ARG A 105 17.89 -2.57 12.96
N TYR A 106 18.69 -3.50 13.46
CA TYR A 106 19.94 -3.22 14.14
C TYR A 106 21.02 -4.24 13.75
N ILE A 107 22.28 -3.87 13.96
CA ILE A 107 23.44 -4.75 13.79
C ILE A 107 23.99 -5.11 15.18
N GLY A 108 24.10 -6.40 15.44
CA GLY A 108 24.69 -6.94 16.66
C GLY A 108 26.22 -6.91 16.68
N ASN A 109 26.81 -7.27 17.81
CA ASN A 109 28.27 -7.37 17.95
C ASN A 109 28.91 -8.42 17.03
N ASN A 110 28.14 -9.43 16.62
CA ASN A 110 28.53 -10.42 15.63
C ASN A 110 28.49 -9.91 14.17
N GLY A 111 28.10 -8.65 13.94
CA GLY A 111 28.01 -8.04 12.62
C GLY A 111 26.79 -8.49 11.79
N LYS A 112 25.86 -9.23 12.40
CA LYS A 112 24.62 -9.68 11.76
C LYS A 112 23.45 -8.76 12.09
N TYR A 113 22.43 -8.80 11.25
CA TYR A 113 21.19 -8.05 11.40
C TYR A 113 20.21 -8.76 12.33
N GLY A 114 19.55 -7.98 13.17
CA GLY A 114 18.36 -8.37 13.93
C GLY A 114 17.32 -7.25 13.87
N TYR A 115 16.16 -7.49 14.45
CA TYR A 115 15.06 -6.54 14.48
C TYR A 115 14.65 -6.20 15.90
N LEU A 116 14.30 -4.94 16.11
CA LEU A 116 13.86 -4.35 17.37
C LEU A 116 12.50 -3.72 17.14
N LYS A 117 11.52 -3.99 18.02
CA LYS A 117 10.27 -3.23 18.03
C LYS A 117 10.49 -1.85 18.63
N LYS A 118 9.76 -0.86 18.12
CA LYS A 118 9.82 0.54 18.59
C LYS A 118 9.31 0.73 20.03
N ASP A 119 8.83 -0.32 20.70
CA ASP A 119 8.51 -0.33 22.13
C ASP A 119 9.69 -0.76 23.02
N GLY A 120 10.83 -1.14 22.41
CA GLY A 120 12.04 -1.61 23.07
C GLY A 120 12.21 -3.14 23.11
N ASN A 121 11.22 -3.91 22.67
CA ASN A 121 11.34 -5.37 22.66
C ASN A 121 12.14 -5.87 21.45
N LEU A 122 13.13 -6.74 21.68
CA LEU A 122 13.81 -7.42 20.56
C LEU A 122 12.82 -8.32 19.83
N LEU A 123 12.67 -8.11 18.53
CA LEU A 123 11.84 -8.94 17.67
C LEU A 123 12.58 -10.20 17.24
N THR A 124 13.84 -10.03 16.83
CA THR A 124 14.74 -11.14 16.51
C THR A 124 16.14 -10.84 17.05
N ASP A 125 16.86 -11.90 17.42
CA ASP A 125 18.30 -11.82 17.65
C ASP A 125 19.05 -11.44 16.35
N PRO A 126 20.31 -10.96 16.43
CA PRO A 126 21.07 -10.61 15.25
C PRO A 126 21.62 -11.87 14.58
N ILE A 127 20.81 -12.54 13.77
CA ILE A 127 21.14 -13.84 13.15
C ILE A 127 21.25 -13.78 11.62
N PHE A 128 20.75 -12.71 11.01
CA PHE A 128 20.67 -12.56 9.56
C PHE A 128 21.94 -11.94 8.98
N VAL A 129 22.43 -12.49 7.87
CA VAL A 129 23.54 -11.92 7.11
C VAL A 129 23.08 -10.78 6.21
N GLU A 130 21.82 -10.82 5.78
CA GLU A 130 21.12 -9.73 5.09
C GLU A 130 19.70 -9.59 5.64
N ALA A 131 19.21 -8.35 5.71
CA ALA A 131 17.88 -8.04 6.24
C ALA A 131 17.34 -6.77 5.58
N ALA A 132 16.17 -6.85 4.95
CA ALA A 132 15.46 -5.72 4.39
C ALA A 132 14.76 -4.90 5.50
N GLU A 133 14.49 -3.62 5.22
CA GLU A 133 13.57 -2.84 6.06
C GLU A 133 12.19 -3.51 6.02
N PHE A 134 11.45 -3.43 7.13
CA PHE A 134 10.04 -3.82 7.11
C PHE A 134 9.26 -2.86 6.20
N ALA A 135 8.35 -3.42 5.42
CA ALA A 135 7.37 -2.67 4.64
C ALA A 135 6.14 -3.55 4.40
N ASP A 136 4.94 -2.97 4.53
CA ASP A 136 3.67 -3.67 4.48
C ASP A 136 3.62 -4.89 5.45
N GLY A 137 4.30 -4.77 6.60
CA GLY A 137 4.36 -5.78 7.64
C GLY A 137 5.23 -7.02 7.34
N THR A 138 6.07 -6.98 6.30
CA THR A 138 7.01 -8.08 5.98
C THR A 138 8.43 -7.59 5.71
N ALA A 139 9.40 -8.49 5.83
CA ALA A 139 10.79 -8.23 5.44
C ALA A 139 11.47 -9.48 4.88
N ARG A 140 12.23 -9.31 3.80
CA ARG A 140 13.16 -10.32 3.29
C ARG A 140 14.37 -10.43 4.20
N VAL A 141 14.72 -11.65 4.59
CA VAL A 141 15.91 -11.95 5.39
C VAL A 141 16.71 -13.08 4.77
N GLN A 142 18.00 -13.12 5.10
CA GLN A 142 18.90 -14.19 4.68
C GLN A 142 19.71 -14.69 5.88
N GLU A 143 19.75 -16.00 6.07
CA GLU A 143 20.68 -16.65 7.00
C GLU A 143 21.96 -17.11 6.28
N THR A 144 22.87 -17.76 7.01
CA THR A 144 24.18 -18.18 6.46
C THR A 144 24.08 -19.28 5.39
N SER A 145 22.89 -19.84 5.13
CA SER A 145 22.65 -20.80 4.05
C SER A 145 22.73 -20.17 2.64
N GLY A 146 22.57 -18.85 2.53
CA GLY A 146 22.53 -18.13 1.27
C GLY A 146 21.16 -18.07 0.58
N LYS A 147 20.13 -18.70 1.16
CA LYS A 147 18.74 -18.59 0.69
C LYS A 147 17.99 -17.50 1.45
N ILE A 148 17.06 -16.84 0.75
CA ILE A 148 16.20 -15.83 1.34
C ILE A 148 14.86 -16.43 1.76
N TYR A 149 14.23 -15.82 2.76
CA TYR A 149 12.85 -16.07 3.14
C TYR A 149 12.25 -14.81 3.75
N TYR A 150 10.94 -14.80 3.97
CA TYR A 150 10.24 -13.64 4.53
C TYR A 150 9.79 -13.90 5.96
N ILE A 151 9.86 -12.85 6.77
CA ILE A 151 9.30 -12.80 8.12
C ILE A 151 8.21 -11.74 8.23
N ASN A 152 7.32 -11.91 9.19
CA ASN A 152 6.26 -10.94 9.53
C ASN A 152 6.62 -10.09 10.77
N GLU A 153 5.75 -9.16 11.18
CA GLU A 153 5.96 -8.27 12.35
C GLU A 153 5.96 -8.98 13.72
N GLU A 154 5.66 -10.29 13.77
CA GLU A 154 5.90 -11.15 14.92
C GLU A 154 7.26 -11.86 14.87
N GLY A 155 8.09 -11.57 13.86
CA GLY A 155 9.39 -12.22 13.64
C GLY A 155 9.25 -13.66 13.17
N LYS A 156 8.04 -14.08 12.80
CA LYS A 156 7.78 -15.44 12.31
C LYS A 156 8.10 -15.51 10.83
N ARG A 157 8.84 -16.54 10.47
CA ARG A 157 9.01 -16.97 9.08
C ARG A 157 7.66 -17.35 8.47
N ILE A 158 7.35 -16.79 7.31
CA ILE A 158 6.07 -17.01 6.60
C ILE A 158 6.22 -17.72 5.24
N THR A 159 7.45 -17.87 4.73
CA THR A 159 7.71 -18.57 3.46
C THR A 159 8.74 -19.69 3.60
N LYS A 160 8.80 -20.59 2.61
CA LYS A 160 9.96 -21.46 2.38
C LYS A 160 11.18 -20.67 1.90
N ASP A 161 12.28 -21.39 1.63
CA ASP A 161 13.54 -20.82 1.17
C ASP A 161 13.44 -20.56 -0.35
N TYR A 162 13.93 -19.40 -0.78
CA TYR A 162 14.00 -18.99 -2.18
C TYR A 162 15.43 -18.56 -2.56
N GLN A 163 15.74 -18.60 -3.85
CA GLN A 163 17.04 -18.20 -4.37
C GLN A 163 17.21 -16.68 -4.41
N ASP A 164 16.15 -15.96 -4.80
CA ASP A 164 16.06 -14.50 -4.77
C ASP A 164 14.58 -14.08 -4.66
N GLY A 165 14.32 -12.79 -4.53
CA GLY A 165 12.98 -12.23 -4.50
C GLY A 165 12.94 -10.75 -4.12
N SER A 166 11.76 -10.15 -4.16
CA SER A 166 11.52 -8.77 -3.75
C SER A 166 11.97 -8.50 -2.30
N LEU A 167 12.29 -7.24 -1.96
CA LEU A 167 12.74 -6.92 -0.58
C LEU A 167 11.64 -7.09 0.47
N THR A 168 10.39 -7.03 0.04
CA THR A 168 9.17 -7.19 0.84
C THR A 168 8.06 -7.77 -0.05
N PHE A 169 6.92 -8.12 0.54
CA PHE A 169 5.69 -8.30 -0.20
C PHE A 169 5.26 -6.97 -0.84
N GLU A 170 5.00 -7.00 -2.14
CA GLU A 170 4.53 -5.90 -2.97
C GLU A 170 2.99 -5.85 -2.98
N MET A 171 2.42 -4.86 -3.69
CA MET A 171 0.97 -4.73 -3.85
C MET A 171 0.25 -4.63 -2.49
N GLN A 172 0.70 -3.68 -1.66
CA GLN A 172 0.21 -3.47 -0.28
C GLN A 172 0.39 -4.73 0.59
N GLY A 173 1.52 -5.40 0.36
CA GLY A 173 1.90 -6.59 1.09
C GLY A 173 1.16 -7.87 0.72
N LEU A 174 0.36 -7.92 -0.35
CA LEU A 174 -0.47 -9.10 -0.67
C LEU A 174 0.31 -10.21 -1.38
N TYR A 175 1.23 -9.82 -2.26
CA TYR A 175 1.95 -10.75 -3.14
C TYR A 175 3.44 -10.48 -3.11
N CYS A 176 4.24 -11.48 -3.47
CA CYS A 176 5.68 -11.32 -3.58
C CYS A 176 6.20 -12.05 -4.81
N ARG A 177 7.16 -11.43 -5.50
CA ARG A 177 7.94 -12.12 -6.52
C ARG A 177 9.11 -12.84 -5.88
N VAL A 178 9.27 -14.11 -6.23
CA VAL A 178 10.33 -14.97 -5.72
C VAL A 178 10.94 -15.77 -6.86
N GLN A 179 12.21 -16.12 -6.73
CA GLN A 179 12.93 -16.92 -7.71
C GLN A 179 13.28 -18.29 -7.11
N GLU A 180 12.93 -19.36 -7.82
CA GLU A 180 13.27 -20.74 -7.49
C GLU A 180 14.73 -21.06 -7.82
N GLU A 181 15.22 -22.22 -7.38
CA GLU A 181 16.63 -22.61 -7.63
C GLU A 181 16.97 -22.79 -9.11
N ASP A 182 15.99 -23.10 -9.94
CA ASP A 182 16.14 -23.26 -11.38
C ASP A 182 16.18 -21.92 -12.14
N GLY A 183 15.99 -20.80 -11.44
CA GLY A 183 15.98 -19.45 -11.99
C GLY A 183 14.62 -18.96 -12.46
N THR A 184 13.57 -19.78 -12.37
CA THR A 184 12.20 -19.35 -12.71
C THR A 184 11.64 -18.43 -11.64
N TRP A 185 10.87 -17.45 -12.07
CA TRP A 185 10.17 -16.50 -11.21
C TRP A 185 8.73 -16.96 -10.96
N GLU A 186 8.30 -16.78 -9.72
CA GLU A 186 6.95 -17.04 -9.25
C GLU A 186 6.35 -15.81 -8.55
N ILE A 187 5.03 -15.76 -8.49
CA ILE A 187 4.28 -14.89 -7.58
C ILE A 187 3.69 -15.77 -6.50
N ILE A 188 3.94 -15.42 -5.24
CA ILE A 188 3.34 -16.07 -4.08
C ILE A 188 2.46 -15.10 -3.31
N ASN A 189 1.47 -15.62 -2.58
CA ASN A 189 0.72 -14.86 -1.58
C ASN A 189 1.30 -15.05 -0.16
N ARG A 190 0.68 -14.43 0.85
CA ARG A 190 1.14 -14.47 2.24
C ARG A 190 1.17 -15.85 2.90
N ASP A 191 0.45 -16.82 2.34
CA ASP A 191 0.44 -18.21 2.81
C ASP A 191 1.48 -19.07 2.08
N ASP A 192 2.41 -18.46 1.35
CA ASP A 192 3.42 -19.13 0.50
C ASP A 192 2.78 -19.97 -0.62
N LYS A 193 1.52 -19.67 -0.97
CA LYS A 193 0.82 -20.30 -2.08
C LYS A 193 1.29 -19.67 -3.38
N VAL A 194 1.75 -20.50 -4.31
CA VAL A 194 2.12 -20.10 -5.67
C VAL A 194 0.86 -19.71 -6.45
N ILE A 195 0.87 -18.48 -6.94
CA ILE A 195 -0.20 -17.86 -7.73
C ILE A 195 0.14 -17.88 -9.22
N PHE A 196 1.41 -17.64 -9.55
CA PHE A 196 1.94 -17.66 -10.91
C PHE A 196 3.35 -18.26 -10.90
N SER A 197 3.72 -19.03 -11.91
CA SER A 197 5.00 -19.76 -11.96
C SER A 197 5.45 -19.98 -13.41
N GLY A 198 6.71 -20.37 -13.57
CA GLY A 198 7.33 -20.69 -14.87
C GLY A 198 7.75 -19.46 -15.67
N ALA A 199 7.81 -18.28 -15.06
CA ALA A 199 8.24 -17.08 -15.75
C ALA A 199 9.78 -16.97 -15.79
N GLU A 200 10.31 -16.49 -16.90
CA GLU A 200 11.71 -16.05 -17.00
C GLU A 200 11.92 -14.70 -16.32
N MET A 201 10.87 -13.89 -16.26
CA MET A 201 10.87 -12.57 -15.64
C MET A 201 9.44 -12.20 -15.23
N ILE A 202 9.30 -11.53 -14.08
CA ILE A 202 8.06 -10.87 -13.67
C ILE A 202 8.41 -9.42 -13.34
N GLY A 203 7.71 -8.47 -13.98
CA GLY A 203 7.87 -7.05 -13.68
C GLY A 203 7.44 -6.71 -12.26
N ASP A 204 7.90 -5.58 -11.73
CA ASP A 204 7.51 -5.11 -10.40
C ASP A 204 5.98 -5.09 -10.25
N LEU A 205 5.49 -5.64 -9.13
CA LEU A 205 4.06 -5.72 -8.91
C LEU A 205 3.52 -4.32 -8.54
N PRO A 206 2.39 -3.90 -9.11
CA PRO A 206 1.85 -2.57 -8.88
C PRO A 206 1.34 -2.38 -7.44
N ASN A 207 1.48 -1.17 -6.90
CA ASN A 207 0.94 -0.83 -5.57
C ASN A 207 -0.56 -0.48 -5.56
N VAL A 208 -1.11 -0.03 -6.68
CA VAL A 208 -2.49 0.54 -6.75
C VAL A 208 -3.37 -0.18 -7.77
N THR A 209 -2.79 -0.66 -8.86
CA THR A 209 -3.50 -1.44 -9.88
C THR A 209 -3.31 -2.93 -9.60
N CYS A 210 -3.94 -3.79 -10.40
CA CYS A 210 -3.74 -5.23 -10.33
C CYS A 210 -3.06 -5.80 -11.58
N LEU A 211 -2.58 -4.94 -12.48
CA LEU A 211 -2.05 -5.35 -13.77
C LEU A 211 -0.54 -5.56 -13.70
N GLY A 212 -0.10 -6.75 -14.05
CA GLY A 212 1.31 -7.12 -14.09
C GLY A 212 1.72 -7.64 -15.46
N SER A 213 3.03 -7.77 -15.66
CA SER A 213 3.61 -8.28 -16.89
C SER A 213 4.72 -9.27 -16.59
N ALA A 214 4.89 -10.24 -17.49
CA ALA A 214 5.89 -11.29 -17.37
C ALA A 214 6.45 -11.69 -18.75
N ILE A 215 7.57 -12.41 -18.71
CA ILE A 215 8.07 -13.19 -19.85
C ILE A 215 7.93 -14.66 -19.51
N VAL A 216 7.23 -15.41 -20.36
CA VAL A 216 7.04 -16.86 -20.25
C VAL A 216 7.37 -17.46 -21.62
N ASP A 217 8.23 -18.49 -21.66
CA ASP A 217 8.70 -19.13 -22.89
C ASP A 217 9.22 -18.12 -23.95
N GLY A 218 9.95 -17.11 -23.49
CA GLY A 218 10.51 -16.03 -24.31
C GLY A 218 9.47 -15.06 -24.86
N LYS A 219 8.22 -15.12 -24.40
CA LYS A 219 7.09 -14.31 -24.90
C LYS A 219 6.47 -13.43 -23.82
N ALA A 220 6.04 -12.25 -24.23
CA ALA A 220 5.38 -11.30 -23.34
C ALA A 220 4.00 -11.82 -22.91
N VAL A 221 3.72 -11.65 -21.63
CA VAL A 221 2.45 -11.97 -20.98
C VAL A 221 1.96 -10.75 -20.21
N LEU A 222 0.68 -10.44 -20.36
CA LEU A 222 -0.04 -9.46 -19.55
C LEU A 222 -1.06 -10.21 -18.67
N PHE A 223 -1.10 -9.89 -17.38
CA PHE A 223 -1.99 -10.54 -16.42
C PHE A 223 -2.61 -9.54 -15.44
N GLU A 224 -3.66 -9.99 -14.78
CA GLU A 224 -4.35 -9.30 -13.69
C GLU A 224 -4.32 -10.17 -12.44
N LEU A 225 -3.88 -9.62 -11.31
CA LEU A 225 -4.03 -10.25 -10.00
C LEU A 225 -5.44 -9.96 -9.45
N LEU A 226 -6.03 -10.92 -8.75
CA LEU A 226 -7.43 -10.88 -8.33
C LEU A 226 -7.57 -11.06 -6.80
N PRO A 227 -6.92 -10.23 -5.96
CA PRO A 227 -6.88 -10.46 -4.50
C PRO A 227 -8.24 -10.32 -3.80
N PHE A 228 -9.25 -9.76 -4.48
CA PHE A 228 -10.55 -9.44 -3.91
C PHE A 228 -11.68 -10.33 -4.46
N GLU A 229 -11.36 -11.26 -5.36
CA GLU A 229 -12.35 -12.16 -5.93
C GLU A 229 -12.74 -13.26 -4.95
N GLN A 230 -14.02 -13.64 -4.94
CA GLN A 230 -14.55 -14.64 -4.00
C GLN A 230 -14.23 -16.08 -4.40
N ASN A 231 -13.82 -16.29 -5.65
CA ASN A 231 -13.75 -17.61 -6.30
C ASN A 231 -12.35 -18.23 -6.26
N GLU A 232 -11.55 -18.07 -5.19
CA GLU A 232 -10.17 -18.62 -5.02
C GLU A 232 -9.14 -18.33 -6.14
N GLU A 233 -9.57 -17.77 -7.27
CA GLU A 233 -8.78 -17.38 -8.42
C GLU A 233 -8.10 -16.05 -8.12
N GLU A 234 -6.78 -16.09 -7.99
CA GLU A 234 -5.98 -14.93 -7.61
C GLU A 234 -5.24 -14.31 -8.80
N ILE A 235 -5.39 -14.89 -10.01
CA ILE A 235 -4.77 -14.37 -11.23
C ILE A 235 -5.58 -14.72 -12.48
N ARG A 236 -5.61 -13.80 -13.44
CA ARG A 236 -6.14 -13.97 -14.80
C ARG A 236 -5.09 -13.56 -15.82
N ILE A 237 -4.85 -14.41 -16.83
CA ILE A 237 -4.03 -14.03 -17.98
C ILE A 237 -4.90 -13.23 -18.94
N ILE A 238 -4.50 -11.98 -19.20
CA ILE A 238 -5.19 -11.08 -20.13
C ILE A 238 -4.75 -11.40 -21.57
N ALA A 239 -3.44 -11.50 -21.79
CA ALA A 239 -2.89 -11.75 -23.12
C ALA A 239 -1.55 -12.49 -23.06
N ASN A 240 -1.37 -13.42 -24.00
CA ASN A 240 -0.10 -14.06 -24.32
C ASN A 240 0.27 -13.67 -25.76
N TYR A 241 1.43 -13.04 -25.94
CA TYR A 241 1.79 -12.46 -27.22
C TYR A 241 2.84 -13.28 -27.97
N GLU A 242 2.45 -13.84 -29.12
CA GLU A 242 3.37 -14.59 -30.00
C GLU A 242 4.49 -13.72 -30.58
N SER A 243 4.21 -12.45 -30.85
CA SER A 243 5.10 -11.55 -31.59
C SER A 243 6.02 -10.70 -30.70
N PHE A 244 5.80 -10.69 -29.38
CA PHE A 244 6.54 -9.83 -28.46
C PHE A 244 7.40 -10.64 -27.51
N VAL A 245 8.69 -10.30 -27.44
CA VAL A 245 9.69 -11.00 -26.62
C VAL A 245 10.12 -10.19 -25.40
N ARG A 246 9.65 -8.94 -25.29
CA ARG A 246 9.84 -8.09 -24.11
C ARG A 246 8.57 -7.29 -23.84
N ILE A 247 8.35 -6.97 -22.57
CA ILE A 247 7.27 -6.11 -22.09
C ILE A 247 7.75 -5.26 -20.92
N SER A 248 7.27 -4.02 -20.81
CA SER A 248 7.54 -3.15 -19.66
C SER A 248 6.59 -3.48 -18.50
N CYS A 249 6.75 -2.80 -17.36
CA CYS A 249 5.66 -2.70 -16.40
C CYS A 249 4.43 -2.01 -17.03
N VAL A 250 3.28 -2.13 -16.36
CA VAL A 250 2.04 -1.49 -16.79
C VAL A 250 1.98 -0.06 -16.24
N TYR A 251 2.05 0.93 -17.12
CA TYR A 251 2.09 2.35 -16.75
C TYR A 251 0.68 2.84 -16.40
N ASN A 252 0.54 3.37 -15.18
CA ASN A 252 -0.70 3.95 -14.65
C ASN A 252 -1.94 3.03 -14.77
N GLY A 253 -1.74 1.71 -14.89
CA GLY A 253 -2.82 0.76 -15.14
C GLY A 253 -3.50 0.91 -16.50
N GLN A 254 -2.82 1.51 -17.48
CA GLN A 254 -3.41 1.86 -18.78
C GLN A 254 -2.75 1.14 -19.94
N PHE A 255 -1.42 1.02 -19.97
CA PHE A 255 -0.71 0.44 -21.11
C PHE A 255 0.65 -0.14 -20.73
N ALA A 256 1.21 -0.97 -21.60
CA ALA A 256 2.60 -1.42 -21.53
C ALA A 256 3.29 -1.28 -22.89
N PHE A 257 4.59 -1.00 -22.87
CA PHE A 257 5.44 -1.09 -24.06
C PHE A 257 5.79 -2.55 -24.31
N VAL A 258 5.86 -2.92 -25.59
CA VAL A 258 6.22 -4.25 -26.05
C VAL A 258 7.27 -4.17 -27.15
N TRP A 259 8.12 -5.19 -27.26
CA TRP A 259 9.16 -5.25 -28.29
C TRP A 259 9.13 -6.58 -29.03
N THR A 260 9.38 -6.50 -30.34
CA THR A 260 9.68 -7.65 -31.20
C THR A 260 11.14 -8.08 -31.06
N GLU A 261 11.50 -9.23 -31.65
CA GLU A 261 12.87 -9.72 -31.73
C GLU A 261 13.83 -8.72 -32.43
N ASP A 262 13.32 -7.99 -33.42
CA ASP A 262 14.06 -6.94 -34.14
C ASP A 262 14.15 -5.62 -33.35
N ASN A 263 13.77 -5.61 -32.07
CA ASN A 263 13.71 -4.45 -31.17
C ASN A 263 12.77 -3.32 -31.62
N LEU A 264 11.79 -3.62 -32.48
CA LEU A 264 10.73 -2.65 -32.80
C LEU A 264 9.72 -2.57 -31.66
N MET A 265 9.43 -1.34 -31.24
CA MET A 265 8.52 -0.98 -30.15
C MET A 265 7.09 -0.84 -30.62
N GLY A 266 6.17 -1.45 -29.88
CA GLY A 266 4.73 -1.22 -29.94
C GLY A 266 4.16 -0.90 -28.56
N VAL A 267 2.84 -0.75 -28.49
CA VAL A 267 2.11 -0.50 -27.24
C VAL A 267 0.87 -1.37 -27.18
N VAL A 268 0.63 -1.95 -26.01
CA VAL A 268 -0.62 -2.67 -25.68
C VAL A 268 -1.38 -1.94 -24.59
N ASP A 269 -2.71 -1.93 -24.65
CA ASP A 269 -3.56 -1.41 -23.57
C ASP A 269 -3.76 -2.43 -22.44
N TYR A 270 -4.47 -1.99 -21.39
CA TYR A 270 -4.80 -2.81 -20.22
C TYR A 270 -5.72 -4.00 -20.52
N ASP A 271 -6.46 -3.97 -21.62
CA ASP A 271 -7.29 -5.09 -22.09
C ASP A 271 -6.47 -6.08 -22.95
N GLY A 272 -5.19 -5.78 -23.17
CA GLY A 272 -4.25 -6.60 -23.93
C GLY A 272 -4.27 -6.34 -25.44
N ASN A 273 -4.99 -5.34 -25.93
CA ASN A 273 -5.04 -5.01 -27.35
C ASN A 273 -3.78 -4.25 -27.78
N VAL A 274 -3.25 -4.56 -28.96
CA VAL A 274 -2.19 -3.75 -29.58
C VAL A 274 -2.79 -2.42 -30.06
N ILE A 275 -2.40 -1.31 -29.43
CA ILE A 275 -2.87 0.04 -29.76
C ILE A 275 -1.86 0.86 -30.56
N VAL A 276 -0.58 0.45 -30.54
CA VAL A 276 0.46 0.94 -31.47
C VAL A 276 1.22 -0.26 -32.02
N THR A 277 1.22 -0.43 -33.34
CA THR A 277 1.92 -1.54 -34.00
C THR A 277 3.44 -1.42 -33.82
N PRO A 278 4.15 -2.55 -33.71
CA PRO A 278 5.58 -2.57 -33.42
C PRO A 278 6.44 -2.24 -34.66
N GLU A 279 6.43 -0.98 -35.08
CA GLU A 279 7.12 -0.51 -36.30
C GLU A 279 8.19 0.55 -36.01
N TYR A 280 8.34 0.93 -34.74
CA TYR A 280 9.11 2.11 -34.33
C TYR A 280 10.35 1.73 -33.54
N GLN A 281 11.42 2.52 -33.63
CA GLN A 281 12.64 2.30 -32.85
C GLN A 281 12.49 2.77 -31.41
N LYS A 282 11.66 3.80 -31.22
CA LYS A 282 11.38 4.35 -29.90
C LYS A 282 9.96 4.89 -29.85
N ILE A 283 9.26 4.60 -28.76
CA ILE A 283 7.97 5.23 -28.43
C ILE A 283 8.11 5.90 -27.07
N GLU A 284 7.70 7.15 -26.99
CA GLU A 284 7.52 7.90 -25.74
C GLU A 284 6.03 8.17 -25.54
N TYR A 285 5.64 8.61 -24.35
CA TYR A 285 4.26 8.99 -24.07
C TYR A 285 4.18 10.34 -23.36
N ALA A 286 3.07 11.04 -23.57
CA ALA A 286 2.75 12.29 -22.90
C ALA A 286 1.23 12.43 -22.74
N TYR A 287 0.80 13.17 -21.73
CA TYR A 287 -0.59 13.63 -21.63
C TYR A 287 -0.67 15.06 -22.15
N ARG A 288 -1.65 15.33 -23.03
CA ARG A 288 -1.83 16.66 -23.65
C ARG A 288 -2.54 17.67 -22.76
N GLY A 289 -3.22 17.20 -21.72
CA GLY A 289 -3.92 18.01 -20.72
C GLY A 289 -3.44 17.75 -19.29
N GLY A 290 -4.20 18.25 -18.33
CA GLY A 290 -3.99 17.99 -16.90
C GLY A 290 -4.59 16.67 -16.41
N ASP A 291 -5.34 15.97 -17.26
CA ASP A 291 -6.08 14.77 -16.91
C ASP A 291 -5.31 13.52 -17.36
N TYR A 292 -5.01 12.62 -16.42
CA TYR A 292 -4.23 11.40 -16.64
C TYR A 292 -5.10 10.25 -17.19
N THR A 293 -5.81 10.51 -18.28
CA THR A 293 -6.72 9.55 -18.92
C THR A 293 -6.19 9.10 -20.28
N MET A 294 -6.67 7.95 -20.77
CA MET A 294 -6.39 7.46 -22.12
C MET A 294 -6.82 8.45 -23.23
N ASP A 295 -7.74 9.38 -22.95
CA ASP A 295 -8.23 10.36 -23.93
C ASP A 295 -7.17 11.43 -24.23
N GLU A 296 -6.44 11.83 -23.19
CA GLU A 296 -5.38 12.83 -23.25
C GLU A 296 -4.00 12.19 -23.52
N LEU A 297 -3.89 10.87 -23.39
CA LEU A 297 -2.67 10.12 -23.62
C LEU A 297 -2.34 10.06 -25.11
N VAL A 298 -1.10 10.45 -25.43
CA VAL A 298 -0.52 10.28 -26.75
C VAL A 298 0.81 9.57 -26.71
N PHE A 299 1.04 8.76 -27.74
CA PHE A 299 2.32 8.13 -28.02
C PHE A 299 3.06 8.91 -29.09
N ILE A 300 4.33 9.21 -28.83
CA ILE A 300 5.24 9.92 -29.72
C ILE A 300 6.20 8.88 -30.26
N ALA A 301 6.00 8.48 -31.51
CA ALA A 301 6.73 7.40 -32.15
C ALA A 301 7.85 7.96 -33.03
N HIS A 302 9.05 7.45 -32.82
CA HIS A 302 10.27 7.85 -33.51
C HIS A 302 10.78 6.70 -34.37
N GLY A 303 11.22 7.02 -35.60
CA GLY A 303 12.08 6.13 -36.37
C GLY A 303 13.48 6.70 -36.52
N ASN A 304 14.24 6.20 -37.49
CA ASN A 304 15.69 6.47 -37.58
C ASN A 304 16.06 7.96 -37.75
N ASN A 305 15.15 8.79 -38.28
CA ASN A 305 15.43 10.19 -38.63
C ASN A 305 14.58 11.21 -37.86
N GLY A 306 14.00 10.83 -36.72
CA GLY A 306 13.24 11.73 -35.83
C GLY A 306 11.82 11.24 -35.52
N ILE A 307 10.98 12.16 -35.04
CA ILE A 307 9.56 11.91 -34.79
C ILE A 307 8.88 11.62 -36.11
N ILE A 308 8.21 10.48 -36.20
CA ILE A 308 7.45 10.06 -37.39
C ILE A 308 5.97 10.28 -37.16
N GLN A 309 5.49 10.02 -35.94
CA GLN A 309 4.06 9.94 -35.69
C GLN A 309 3.69 10.32 -34.26
N VAL A 310 2.55 11.00 -34.10
CA VAL A 310 1.89 11.16 -32.80
C VAL A 310 0.53 10.48 -32.84
N ILE A 311 0.29 9.55 -31.92
CA ILE A 311 -0.87 8.63 -31.91
C ILE A 311 -1.67 8.87 -30.65
N ASN A 312 -2.98 9.11 -30.76
CA ASN A 312 -3.86 9.15 -29.58
C ASN A 312 -4.17 7.72 -29.10
N ALA A 313 -4.06 7.49 -27.79
CA ALA A 313 -4.19 6.14 -27.23
C ALA A 313 -5.60 5.54 -27.38
N ARG A 314 -6.66 6.36 -27.27
CA ARG A 314 -8.04 5.86 -27.29
C ARG A 314 -8.55 5.54 -28.69
N ASN A 315 -8.37 6.45 -29.63
CA ASN A 315 -8.94 6.31 -30.98
C ASN A 315 -7.91 5.89 -32.03
N GLN A 316 -6.64 5.75 -31.64
CA GLN A 316 -5.52 5.40 -32.52
C GLN A 316 -5.35 6.38 -33.70
N GLU A 317 -5.90 7.60 -33.57
CA GLU A 317 -5.83 8.62 -34.59
C GLU A 317 -4.41 9.17 -34.68
N LYS A 318 -3.91 9.26 -35.91
CA LYS A 318 -2.61 9.85 -36.21
C LYS A 318 -2.76 11.36 -36.34
N ILE A 319 -2.13 12.08 -35.43
CA ILE A 319 -2.38 13.52 -35.27
C ILE A 319 -1.36 14.36 -36.05
N ILE A 320 -0.13 13.87 -36.16
CA ILE A 320 0.94 14.48 -36.97
C ILE A 320 1.68 13.34 -37.68
N GLU A 321 1.84 13.45 -38.99
CA GLU A 321 2.75 12.67 -39.82
C GLU A 321 3.69 13.66 -40.52
N SER A 322 5.00 13.41 -40.48
CA SER A 322 6.04 14.22 -41.14
C SER A 322 6.57 13.57 -42.40
#